data_AF-A0A9X7GFW5-F1
#
_entry.id   AF-A0A9X7GFW5-F1
#
_cell.length_a   1.000
_cell.length_b   1.000
_cell.length_c   1.000
_cell.angle_alpha   90.00
_cell.angle_beta   90.00
_cell.angle_gamma   90.00
#
_symmetry.space_group_name_H-M   'P 1'
#
loop_
_entity.id
_entity.type
_entity.pdbx_description
1 polymer ?
#
loop_
_entity_poly.entity_id
_entity_poly.type
_entity_poly.pdbx_seq_one_letter_code
_entity_poly.pdbx_strand_id
1 'polypeptide(L)'
;MKMESSYIKALKHTKDKVKFILEKYPDTRNSDNLLCTTYWQKIDNVEDIHGIPFATGTEVIRRARQALNEKGIFLATDPEVLRKRRQCAKEVRAGIKAI
;
A
#
# COMPACT_ATOMS: atom_id res chain seq x y z
N MET A 1 -3.28 22.73 -7.77
CA MET A 1 -3.39 21.33 -7.31
C MET A 1 -4.84 20.80 -7.38
N LYS A 2 -5.58 21.01 -8.48
CA LYS A 2 -6.97 20.49 -8.67
C LYS A 2 -7.06 19.29 -9.63
N MET A 3 -6.10 19.16 -10.55
CA MET A 3 -6.06 18.11 -11.57
C MET A 3 -5.83 16.70 -10.99
N GLU A 4 -5.01 16.57 -9.94
CA GLU A 4 -4.69 15.27 -9.36
C GLU A 4 -5.87 14.64 -8.62
N SER A 5 -6.69 15.47 -7.97
CA SER A 5 -7.86 15.01 -7.23
C SER A 5 -8.94 14.44 -8.15
N SER A 6 -9.14 15.01 -9.35
CA SER A 6 -10.10 14.46 -10.32
C SER A 6 -9.61 13.16 -10.95
N TYR A 7 -8.30 13.04 -11.23
CA TYR A 7 -7.69 11.81 -11.74
C TYR A 7 -7.81 10.66 -10.73
N ILE A 8 -7.49 10.92 -9.46
CA ILE A 8 -7.61 9.92 -8.37
C ILE A 8 -9.06 9.46 -8.20
N LYS A 9 -10.04 10.37 -8.28
CA LYS A 9 -11.46 10.03 -8.20
C LYS A 9 -11.94 9.18 -9.38
N ALA A 10 -11.31 9.33 -10.55
CA ALA A 10 -11.63 8.53 -11.73
C ALA A 10 -11.06 7.11 -11.67
N LEU A 11 -10.05 6.85 -10.83
CA LEU A 11 -9.51 5.50 -10.62
C LEU A 11 -10.54 4.63 -9.89
N LYS A 12 -11.15 3.69 -10.60
CA LYS A 12 -12.12 2.75 -10.02
C LYS A 12 -11.47 1.72 -9.08
N HIS A 13 -10.27 1.25 -9.39
CA HIS A 13 -9.67 0.13 -8.67
C HIS A 13 -8.67 0.59 -7.61
N THR A 14 -8.73 -0.04 -6.44
CA THR A 14 -7.77 0.20 -5.34
C THR A 14 -6.33 -0.05 -5.78
N LYS A 15 -6.10 -0.99 -6.70
CA LYS A 15 -4.78 -1.26 -7.28
C LYS A 15 -4.19 -0.04 -7.97
N ASP A 16 -4.99 0.70 -8.74
CA ASP A 16 -4.51 1.87 -9.45
C ASP A 16 -4.25 3.04 -8.50
N LYS A 17 -5.09 3.19 -7.47
CA LYS A 17 -4.89 4.18 -6.40
C LYS A 17 -3.60 3.89 -5.62
N VAL A 18 -3.35 2.64 -5.27
CA VAL A 18 -2.09 2.21 -4.62
C VAL A 18 -0.89 2.42 -5.55
N LYS A 19 -1.03 2.09 -6.84
CA LYS A 19 0.00 2.35 -7.86
C LYS A 19 0.41 3.83 -7.88
N PHE A 20 -0.57 4.73 -7.91
CA PHE A 20 -0.34 6.17 -7.88
C PHE A 20 0.46 6.61 -6.65
N ILE A 21 0.13 6.09 -5.46
CA ILE A 21 0.86 6.43 -4.24
C ILE A 21 2.29 5.90 -4.29
N LEU A 22 2.50 4.64 -4.69
CA LEU A 22 3.83 4.03 -4.75
C LEU A 22 4.74 4.71 -5.79
N GLU A 23 4.15 5.25 -6.84
CA GLU A 23 4.86 6.02 -7.87
C GLU A 23 5.26 7.42 -7.34
N LYS A 24 4.30 8.13 -6.74
CA LYS A 24 4.50 9.52 -6.27
C LYS A 24 5.26 9.63 -4.95
N TYR A 25 5.15 8.64 -4.07
CA TYR A 25 5.75 8.61 -2.74
C TYR A 25 6.56 7.32 -2.56
N PRO A 26 7.79 7.25 -3.09
CA PRO A 26 8.59 6.01 -3.08
C PRO A 26 8.91 5.48 -1.68
N ASP A 27 8.94 6.35 -0.66
CA ASP A 27 9.20 5.97 0.74
C ASP A 27 8.14 5.00 1.28
N THR A 28 6.90 5.09 0.76
CA THR A 28 5.79 4.20 1.11
C THR A 28 6.04 2.75 0.69
N ARG A 29 6.96 2.48 -0.25
CA ARG A 29 7.28 1.12 -0.71
C ARG A 29 7.88 0.26 0.40
N ASN A 30 8.54 0.89 1.38
CA ASN A 30 9.26 0.20 2.45
C ASN A 30 8.39 -0.06 3.69
N SER A 31 7.28 0.65 3.88
CA SER A 31 6.45 0.58 5.08
C SER A 31 4.97 0.49 4.75
N ASP A 32 4.32 -0.61 5.17
CA ASP A 32 2.88 -0.81 4.95
C ASP A 32 2.06 0.21 5.77
N ASN A 33 2.55 0.61 6.95
CA ASN A 33 1.92 1.65 7.77
C ASN A 33 1.98 3.01 7.08
N LEU A 34 3.12 3.36 6.49
CA LEU A 34 3.28 4.62 5.76
C LEU A 34 2.42 4.63 4.50
N LEU A 35 2.32 3.50 3.81
CA LEU A 35 1.43 3.35 2.67
C LEU A 35 -0.05 3.55 3.05
N CYS A 36 -0.51 2.90 4.13
CA CYS A 36 -1.91 3.01 4.58
C CYS A 36 -2.24 4.44 5.01
N THR A 37 -1.39 5.06 5.83
CA THR A 37 -1.59 6.44 6.29
C THR A 37 -1.59 7.44 5.13
N THR A 38 -0.67 7.29 4.17
CA THR A 38 -0.64 8.14 2.97
C THR A 38 -1.89 7.93 2.11
N TYR A 39 -2.38 6.69 2.00
CA TYR A 39 -3.61 6.37 1.28
C TYR A 39 -4.81 7.06 1.94
N TRP A 40 -4.97 6.93 3.26
CA TRP A 40 -6.08 7.54 3.97
C TRP A 40 -6.10 9.06 3.82
N GLN A 41 -4.93 9.71 3.92
CA GLN A 41 -4.83 11.16 3.77
C GLN A 41 -5.06 11.64 2.35
N LYS A 42 -4.49 10.97 1.33
CA LYS A 42 -4.47 11.47 -0.05
C LYS A 42 -5.65 10.97 -0.91
N ILE A 43 -6.21 9.83 -0.57
CA ILE A 43 -7.25 9.16 -1.36
C ILE A 43 -8.59 9.23 -0.64
N ASP A 44 -8.64 8.74 0.61
CA ASP A 44 -9.88 8.69 1.39
C ASP A 44 -10.20 10.04 2.06
N ASN A 45 -9.26 10.99 2.05
CA ASN A 45 -9.36 12.32 2.68
C ASN A 45 -9.69 12.23 4.18
N VAL A 46 -9.09 11.26 4.86
CA VAL A 46 -9.20 11.09 6.31
C VAL A 46 -8.24 12.07 6.97
N GLU A 47 -8.80 13.04 7.68
CA GLU A 47 -8.04 14.06 8.42
C GLU A 47 -7.84 13.71 9.90
N ASP A 48 -8.70 12.84 10.45
CA ASP A 48 -8.73 12.50 11.87
C ASP A 48 -8.93 11.00 12.13
N ILE A 49 -8.56 10.54 13.33
CA ILE A 49 -8.66 9.15 13.79
C ILE A 49 -10.08 8.60 13.68
N HIS A 50 -11.10 9.45 13.85
CA HIS A 50 -12.50 9.06 13.74
C HIS A 50 -12.92 8.68 12.31
N GLY A 51 -12.16 9.09 11.28
CA GLY A 51 -12.41 8.71 9.89
C GLY A 51 -11.77 7.37 9.50
N ILE A 52 -10.78 6.88 10.27
CA ILE A 52 -10.06 5.62 9.98
C ILE A 52 -11.01 4.40 9.91
N PRO A 53 -12.00 4.22 10.79
CA PRO A 53 -12.92 3.08 10.73
C PRO A 53 -13.73 2.98 9.43
N PHE A 54 -13.95 4.11 8.75
CA PHE A 54 -14.70 4.19 7.48
C PHE A 54 -13.79 4.20 6.25
N ALA A 55 -12.47 4.24 6.47
CA ALA A 55 -11.49 4.31 5.41
C ALA A 55 -11.27 2.93 4.76
N THR A 56 -10.52 2.92 3.67
CA THR A 56 -10.12 1.68 3.00
C THR A 56 -9.31 0.81 3.96
N GLY A 57 -9.76 -0.43 4.18
CA GLY A 57 -9.09 -1.35 5.09
C GLY A 57 -7.62 -1.59 4.72
N THR A 58 -6.76 -1.65 5.74
CA THR A 58 -5.30 -1.86 5.59
C THR A 58 -4.97 -3.08 4.74
N GLU A 59 -5.74 -4.16 4.88
CA GLU A 59 -5.52 -5.40 4.17
C GLU A 59 -5.88 -5.33 2.67
N VAL A 60 -6.84 -4.47 2.31
CA VAL A 60 -7.16 -4.19 0.90
C VAL A 60 -5.97 -3.47 0.24
N ILE A 61 -5.41 -2.47 0.93
CA ILE A 61 -4.24 -1.71 0.47
C ILE A 61 -3.02 -2.63 0.35
N ARG A 62 -2.78 -3.48 1.36
CA ARG A 62 -1.64 -4.41 1.39
C ARG A 62 -1.74 -5.47 0.27
N ARG A 63 -2.91 -6.08 0.05
CA ARG A 63 -3.13 -7.02 -1.07
C ARG A 63 -2.91 -6.36 -2.42
N ALA A 64 -3.36 -5.13 -2.60
CA ALA A 64 -3.12 -4.36 -3.83
C ALA A 64 -1.61 -4.14 -4.08
N ARG A 65 -0.84 -3.80 -3.03
CA ARG A 65 0.63 -3.73 -3.11
C ARG A 65 1.25 -5.07 -3.47
N GLN A 66 0.82 -6.17 -2.83
CA GLN A 66 1.35 -7.50 -3.11
C GLN A 66 1.14 -7.88 -4.59
N ALA A 67 -0.05 -7.65 -5.13
CA ALA A 67 -0.37 -7.90 -6.53
C ALA A 67 0.39 -7.01 -7.54
N LEU A 68 1.03 -5.92 -7.07
CA LEU A 68 1.97 -5.12 -7.86
C LEU A 68 3.40 -5.68 -7.74
N ASN A 69 3.81 -6.03 -6.53
CA ASN A 69 5.13 -6.61 -6.25
C ASN A 69 5.34 -7.98 -6.93
N GLU A 70 4.30 -8.81 -7.00
CA GLU A 70 4.33 -10.10 -7.73
C GLU A 70 4.64 -9.91 -9.21
N LYS A 71 4.30 -8.75 -9.78
CA LYS A 71 4.63 -8.37 -11.16
C LYS A 71 6.01 -7.70 -11.29
N GLY A 72 6.78 -7.64 -10.20
CA GLY A 72 8.08 -6.97 -10.14
C GLY A 72 8.00 -5.43 -10.10
N ILE A 73 6.82 -4.85 -9.89
CA ILE A 73 6.61 -3.40 -9.94
C ILE A 73 6.58 -2.83 -8.52
N PHE A 74 7.21 -1.66 -8.32
CA PHE A 74 7.22 -0.92 -7.05
C PHE A 74 7.73 -1.73 -5.85
N LEU A 75 8.75 -2.56 -6.06
CA LEU A 75 9.45 -3.26 -5.00
C LEU A 75 10.00 -2.28 -3.94
N ALA A 76 10.16 -2.78 -2.71
CA ALA A 76 10.85 -2.03 -1.67
C ALA A 76 12.26 -1.63 -2.15
N THR A 77 12.66 -0.40 -1.86
CA THR A 77 13.98 0.13 -2.21
C THR A 77 15.03 -0.31 -1.20
N ASP A 78 14.62 -0.56 0.05
CA ASP A 78 15.51 -1.04 1.11
C ASP A 78 15.72 -2.57 1.00
N PRO A 79 16.98 -3.04 0.84
CA PRO A 79 17.30 -4.46 0.72
C PRO A 79 16.97 -5.26 1.98
N GLU A 80 17.05 -4.68 3.19
CA GLU A 80 16.68 -5.36 4.43
C GLU A 80 15.18 -5.56 4.53
N VAL A 81 14.39 -4.58 4.08
CA VAL A 81 12.93 -4.72 3.99
C VAL A 81 12.55 -5.83 3.01
N LEU A 82 13.22 -5.90 1.85
CA LEU A 82 13.02 -6.99 0.90
C LEU A 82 13.37 -8.35 1.51
N ARG A 83 14.50 -8.46 2.21
CA ARG A 83 14.94 -9.70 2.86
C ARG A 83 13.94 -10.17 3.91
N LYS A 84 13.50 -9.27 4.81
CA LYS A 84 12.49 -9.56 5.84
C LYS A 84 11.16 -10.00 5.22
N ARG A 85 10.70 -9.31 4.17
CA ARG A 85 9.45 -9.66 3.47
C ARG A 85 9.53 -11.05 2.81
N ARG A 86 10.66 -11.38 2.18
CA ARG A 86 10.90 -12.71 1.60
C ARG A 86 10.92 -13.80 2.68
N GLN A 87 11.57 -13.53 3.80
CA GLN A 87 11.63 -14.47 4.92
C GLN A 87 10.24 -14.74 5.52
N CYS A 88 9.47 -13.68 5.79
CA CYS A 88 8.10 -13.80 6.30
C CYS A 88 7.20 -14.60 5.32
N ALA A 89 7.32 -14.35 4.02
CA ALA A 89 6.58 -15.12 3.01
C ALA A 89 6.96 -16.61 3.00
N LYS A 90 8.23 -16.94 3.22
CA LYS A 90 8.69 -18.33 3.36
C LYS A 90 8.12 -18.99 4.62
N GLU A 91 8.16 -18.30 5.76
CA GLU A 91 7.65 -18.80 7.05
C GLU A 91 6.14 -19.05 7.01
N VAL A 92 5.37 -18.13 6.42
CA VAL A 92 3.94 -18.31 6.21
C VAL A 92 3.65 -19.50 5.29
N ARG A 93 4.39 -19.64 4.17
CA ARG A 93 4.24 -20.79 3.26
C ARG A 93 4.58 -22.12 3.92
N ALA A 94 5.55 -22.12 4.83
CA ALA A 94 5.95 -23.29 5.60
C ALA A 94 5.01 -23.59 6.79
N GLY A 95 3.99 -22.75 7.03
CA GLY A 95 3.07 -22.90 8.16
C GLY A 95 3.69 -22.57 9.53
N ILE A 96 4.88 -21.97 9.56
CA ILE A 96 5.59 -21.60 10.79
C ILE A 96 4.93 -20.38 11.44
N LYS A 97 4.36 -19.49 10.63
CA LYS A 97 3.74 -18.24 11.09
C LYS A 97 2.30 -18.14 10.59
N ALA A 98 1.37 -17.89 11.51
CA ALA A 98 -0.01 -17.58 11.19
C ALA A 98 -0.12 -16.18 10.55
N ILE A 99 -1.03 -16.03 9.58
CA ILE A 99 -1.33 -14.78 8.86
C ILE A 99 -2.23 -13.90 9.73
#